data_AF-A0A820JPG2-F1
#
_entry.id   AF-A0A820JPG2-F1
#
_cell.length_a   1.000
_cell.length_b   1.000
_cell.length_c   1.000
_cell.angle_alpha   90.00
_cell.angle_beta   90.00
_cell.angle_gamma   90.00
#
_symmetry.space_group_name_H-M   'P 1'
#
loop_
_entity.id
_entity.type
_entity.pdbx_description
1 polymer ?
#
loop_
_entity_poly.entity_id
_entity_poly.type
_entity_poly.pdbx_seq_one_letter_code
_entity_poly.pdbx_strand_id
1 'polypeptide(L)'
;MMCMYDVLGNRAIEVLGNYLLISIDQNQSWQRQESIIYLIGSGSEYIQSDENQILPSIFSLIPKLNFSNNLIIKTTLQVLGQYSNWLSNHQDILQNCVHLCINGLSNSELIESSSIALKELIKENRIYMSKYLHDIFPIMKNVLENVHIQSNDRIR
;
A
#
# COMPACT_ATOMS: atom_id res chain seq x y z
N MET A 1 -1.38 9.98 16.19
CA MET A 1 -2.70 9.98 15.54
C MET A 1 -3.85 9.63 16.48
N MET A 2 -3.63 8.79 17.51
CA MET A 2 -4.63 8.45 18.55
C MET A 2 -5.41 9.66 19.11
N CYS A 3 -4.74 10.69 19.66
CA CYS A 3 -5.45 11.86 20.22
C CYS A 3 -6.12 12.76 19.16
N MET A 4 -5.71 12.69 17.90
CA MET A 4 -6.28 13.53 16.83
C MET A 4 -7.55 12.90 16.26
N TYR A 5 -7.57 11.56 16.14
CA TYR A 5 -8.76 10.84 15.69
C TYR A 5 -9.87 10.83 16.75
N ASP A 6 -9.54 10.73 18.04
CA ASP A 6 -10.53 10.84 19.12
C ASP A 6 -11.23 12.21 19.16
N VAL A 7 -10.58 13.27 18.65
CA VAL A 7 -11.11 14.65 18.67
C VAL A 7 -11.79 15.03 17.35
N LEU A 8 -11.29 14.56 16.21
CA LEU A 8 -11.76 14.94 14.86
C LEU A 8 -12.57 13.86 14.14
N GLY A 9 -12.47 12.60 14.57
CA GLY A 9 -13.09 11.45 13.91
C GLY A 9 -12.81 11.41 12.41
N ASN A 10 -13.85 11.10 11.63
CA ASN A 10 -13.77 10.95 10.17
C ASN A 10 -13.32 12.23 9.44
N ARG A 11 -13.43 13.42 10.07
CA ARG A 11 -12.98 14.69 9.46
C ARG A 11 -11.47 14.77 9.31
N ALA A 12 -10.71 14.03 10.12
CA ALA A 12 -9.26 13.98 9.99
C ALA A 12 -8.84 13.42 8.62
N ILE A 13 -9.47 12.32 8.19
CA ILE A 13 -9.14 11.66 6.92
C ILE A 13 -9.60 12.50 5.74
N GLU A 14 -10.75 13.15 5.84
CA GLU A 14 -11.24 14.08 4.81
C GLU A 14 -10.23 15.20 4.56
N VAL A 15 -9.72 15.81 5.65
CA VAL A 15 -8.70 16.87 5.56
C VAL A 15 -7.40 16.31 4.95
N LEU A 16 -6.96 15.12 5.36
CA LEU A 16 -5.76 14.50 4.80
C LEU A 16 -5.91 14.12 3.32
N GLY A 17 -7.07 13.61 2.91
CA GLY A 17 -7.39 13.32 1.51
C GLY A 17 -7.35 14.58 0.65
N ASN A 18 -7.90 15.69 1.15
CA ASN A 18 -7.83 16.98 0.47
C ASN A 18 -6.38 17.50 0.34
N TYR A 19 -5.57 17.38 1.39
CA TYR A 19 -4.15 17.73 1.31
C TYR A 19 -3.39 16.84 0.33
N LEU A 20 -3.71 15.55 0.26
CA LEU A 20 -3.12 14.63 -0.71
C LEU A 20 -3.45 15.06 -2.14
N LEU A 21 -4.72 15.35 -2.42
CA LEU A 21 -5.16 15.82 -3.74
C LEU A 21 -4.42 17.10 -4.16
N ILE A 22 -4.38 18.11 -3.28
CA ILE A 22 -3.65 19.36 -3.54
C ILE A 22 -2.16 19.10 -3.81
N SER A 23 -1.55 18.17 -3.06
CA SER A 23 -0.14 17.83 -3.23
C SER A 23 0.15 17.13 -4.57
N ILE A 24 -0.81 16.39 -5.11
CA ILE A 24 -0.72 15.76 -6.43
C ILE A 24 -0.92 16.82 -7.52
N ASP A 25 -1.97 17.65 -7.42
CA ASP A 25 -2.28 18.70 -8.41
C ASP A 25 -1.15 19.73 -8.55
N GLN A 26 -0.48 20.06 -7.43
CA GLN A 26 0.64 21.00 -7.41
C GLN A 26 2.00 20.34 -7.68
N ASN A 27 2.04 19.03 -8.02
CA ASN A 27 3.27 18.26 -8.21
C ASN A 27 4.32 18.51 -7.12
N GLN A 28 3.87 18.49 -5.86
CA GLN A 28 4.75 18.73 -4.73
C GLN A 28 5.74 17.59 -4.54
N SER A 29 6.74 17.81 -3.69
CA SER A 29 7.80 16.85 -3.47
C SER A 29 7.27 15.51 -2.93
N TRP A 30 7.91 14.41 -3.34
CA TRP A 30 7.52 13.06 -2.94
C TRP A 30 7.51 12.87 -1.42
N GLN A 31 8.35 13.61 -0.68
CA GLN A 31 8.38 13.59 0.79
C GLN A 31 7.04 14.03 1.38
N ARG A 32 6.42 15.08 0.82
CA ARG A 32 5.16 15.57 1.36
C ARG A 32 4.01 14.59 1.08
N GLN A 33 3.98 14.03 -0.13
CA GLN A 33 3.02 12.98 -0.48
C GLN A 33 3.18 11.77 0.43
N GLU A 34 4.42 11.32 0.65
CA GLU A 34 4.76 10.21 1.54
C GLU A 34 4.32 10.48 2.97
N SER A 35 4.60 11.66 3.52
CA SER A 35 4.22 12.00 4.90
C SER A 35 2.70 11.99 5.11
N ILE A 36 1.94 12.45 4.11
CA ILE A 36 0.47 12.42 4.14
C ILE A 36 -0.03 10.97 4.11
N ILE A 37 0.52 10.13 3.23
CA ILE A 37 0.17 8.70 3.13
C ILE A 37 0.51 7.98 4.43
N TYR A 38 1.69 8.20 4.98
CA TYR A 38 2.10 7.63 6.27
C TYR A 38 1.11 8.01 7.38
N LEU A 39 0.68 9.28 7.40
CA LEU A 39 -0.29 9.75 8.39
C LEU A 39 -1.66 9.09 8.20
N ILE A 40 -2.14 8.93 6.97
CA ILE A 40 -3.35 8.17 6.64
C ILE A 40 -3.21 6.70 7.09
N GLY A 41 -2.05 6.07 6.85
CA GLY A 41 -1.73 4.73 7.31
C GLY A 41 -1.81 4.58 8.82
N SER A 42 -1.23 5.53 9.57
CA SER A 42 -1.28 5.51 11.03
C SER A 42 -2.70 5.65 11.62
N GLY A 43 -3.68 6.00 10.79
CA GLY A 43 -5.10 6.06 11.15
C GLY A 43 -5.89 4.80 10.86
N SER A 44 -5.29 3.81 10.19
CA SER A 44 -6.01 2.62 9.70
C SER A 44 -6.74 1.85 10.80
N GLU A 45 -6.19 1.82 12.01
CA GLU A 45 -6.77 1.09 13.15
C GLU A 45 -8.07 1.73 13.67
N TYR A 46 -8.30 3.01 13.40
CA TYR A 46 -9.44 3.75 13.91
C TYR A 46 -10.56 3.92 12.87
N ILE A 47 -10.28 3.53 11.62
CA ILE A 47 -11.22 3.66 10.52
C ILE A 47 -12.11 2.43 10.48
N GLN A 48 -13.40 2.68 10.39
CA GLN A 48 -14.36 1.60 10.28
C GLN A 48 -14.29 0.99 8.88
N SER A 49 -14.40 -0.35 8.81
CA SER A 49 -14.29 -1.11 7.56
C SER A 49 -15.42 -0.86 6.56
N ASP A 50 -16.43 -0.07 6.92
CA ASP A 50 -17.59 0.34 6.13
C ASP A 50 -17.49 1.79 5.60
N GLU A 51 -16.35 2.46 5.81
CA GLU A 51 -16.11 3.80 5.30
C GLU A 51 -15.99 3.78 3.76
N ASN A 52 -17.06 4.15 3.07
CA ASN A 52 -17.17 4.03 1.62
C ASN A 52 -17.16 5.37 0.87
N GLN A 53 -16.89 6.48 1.55
CA GLN A 53 -17.00 7.82 0.95
C GLN A 53 -15.62 8.41 0.65
N ILE A 54 -14.70 8.37 1.61
CA ILE A 54 -13.43 9.09 1.57
C ILE A 54 -12.29 8.16 1.14
N LEU A 55 -12.19 6.96 1.70
CA LEU A 55 -11.15 5.99 1.40
C LEU A 55 -11.11 5.58 -0.07
N PRO A 56 -12.22 5.27 -0.77
CA PRO A 56 -12.16 4.97 -2.20
C PRO A 56 -11.54 6.10 -3.01
N SER A 57 -11.88 7.34 -2.65
CA SER A 57 -11.33 8.54 -3.29
C SER A 57 -9.82 8.65 -3.05
N ILE A 58 -9.34 8.43 -1.82
CA ILE A 58 -7.91 8.43 -1.48
C ILE A 58 -7.16 7.32 -2.22
N PHE A 59 -7.69 6.09 -2.21
CA PHE A 59 -7.05 4.95 -2.88
C PHE A 59 -7.02 5.12 -4.40
N SER A 60 -8.00 5.81 -5.00
CA SER A 60 -7.97 6.18 -6.42
C SER A 60 -6.86 7.17 -6.78
N LEU A 61 -6.31 7.89 -5.79
CA LEU A 61 -5.18 8.81 -5.97
C LEU A 61 -3.83 8.10 -5.89
N ILE A 62 -3.76 6.89 -5.31
CA ILE A 62 -2.49 6.14 -5.15
C ILE A 62 -1.74 5.98 -6.49
N PRO A 63 -2.38 5.58 -7.61
CA PRO A 63 -1.68 5.46 -8.89
C PRO A 63 -1.14 6.78 -9.44
N LYS A 64 -1.64 7.93 -8.97
CA LYS A 64 -1.24 9.27 -9.42
C LYS A 64 -0.09 9.85 -8.59
N LEU A 65 0.38 9.14 -7.57
CA LEU A 65 1.48 9.58 -6.73
C LEU A 65 2.80 9.63 -7.49
N ASN A 66 3.68 10.53 -7.06
CA ASN A 66 4.99 10.64 -7.63
C ASN A 66 5.93 9.58 -7.05
N PHE A 67 5.97 8.40 -7.68
CA PHE A 67 6.85 7.28 -7.31
C PHE A 67 8.33 7.51 -7.72
N SER A 68 8.85 8.72 -7.55
CA SER A 68 10.25 9.07 -7.82
C SER A 68 11.24 8.43 -6.85
N ASN A 69 10.79 7.92 -5.69
CA ASN A 69 11.64 7.37 -4.65
C ASN A 69 11.09 6.02 -4.13
N ASN A 70 11.98 5.09 -3.80
CA ASN A 70 11.59 3.81 -3.21
C ASN A 70 10.91 3.98 -1.84
N LEU A 71 11.21 5.02 -1.07
CA LEU A 71 10.58 5.29 0.23
C LEU A 71 9.07 5.52 0.12
N ILE A 72 8.61 6.37 -0.81
CA ILE A 72 7.16 6.59 -0.99
C ILE A 72 6.46 5.30 -1.44
N ILE A 73 7.12 4.46 -2.25
CA ILE A 73 6.59 3.16 -2.65
C ILE A 73 6.48 2.24 -1.42
N LYS A 74 7.52 2.16 -0.57
CA LYS A 74 7.50 1.38 0.69
C LYS A 74 6.35 1.80 1.59
N THR A 75 6.22 3.10 1.85
CA THR A 75 5.16 3.64 2.69
C THR A 75 3.80 3.32 2.11
N THR A 76 3.60 3.53 0.80
CA THR A 76 2.35 3.18 0.12
C THR A 76 2.02 1.70 0.29
N LEU A 77 2.98 0.80 0.07
CA LEU A 77 2.79 -0.66 0.24
C LEU A 77 2.43 -1.01 1.69
N GLN A 78 3.07 -0.41 2.69
CA GLN A 78 2.74 -0.62 4.09
C GLN A 78 1.31 -0.18 4.40
N VAL A 79 0.89 0.98 3.89
CA VAL A 79 -0.48 1.47 4.03
C VAL A 79 -1.48 0.52 3.35
N LEU A 80 -1.19 0.00 2.15
CA LEU A 80 -2.05 -1.00 1.51
C LEU A 80 -2.26 -2.24 2.40
N GLY A 81 -1.21 -2.71 3.07
CA GLY A 81 -1.29 -3.84 4.01
C GLY A 81 -2.14 -3.51 5.25
N GLN A 82 -2.02 -2.29 5.78
CA GLN A 82 -2.80 -1.81 6.94
C GLN A 82 -4.30 -1.72 6.63
N TYR A 83 -4.67 -1.38 5.40
CA TYR A 83 -6.06 -1.32 4.94
C TYR A 83 -6.56 -2.63 4.31
N SER A 84 -5.88 -3.76 4.53
CA SER A 84 -6.27 -5.07 3.99
C SER A 84 -7.71 -5.48 4.35
N ASN A 85 -8.13 -5.22 5.59
CA ASN A 85 -9.50 -5.43 6.05
C ASN A 85 -10.51 -4.64 5.24
N TRP A 86 -10.26 -3.35 5.02
CA TRP A 86 -11.15 -2.49 4.24
C TRP A 86 -11.18 -2.90 2.77
N LEU A 87 -10.01 -3.20 2.19
CA LEU A 87 -9.89 -3.66 0.81
C LEU A 87 -10.65 -4.97 0.54
N SER A 88 -10.93 -5.77 1.58
CA SER A 88 -11.75 -6.97 1.42
C SER A 88 -13.19 -6.70 0.97
N ASN A 89 -13.71 -5.51 1.32
CA ASN A 89 -15.02 -5.05 0.91
C ASN A 89 -15.01 -4.34 -0.46
N HIS A 90 -13.83 -4.04 -1.02
CA HIS A 90 -13.63 -3.28 -2.26
C HIS A 90 -12.74 -3.99 -3.28
N GLN A 91 -13.27 -5.04 -3.91
CA GLN A 91 -12.54 -5.92 -4.83
C GLN A 91 -11.94 -5.20 -6.06
N ASP A 92 -12.60 -4.13 -6.53
CA ASP A 92 -12.13 -3.33 -7.68
C ASP A 92 -10.81 -2.61 -7.39
N ILE A 93 -10.66 -2.08 -6.17
CA ILE A 93 -9.46 -1.38 -5.71
C ILE A 93 -8.36 -2.38 -5.34
N LEU A 94 -8.76 -3.50 -4.74
CA LEU A 94 -7.86 -4.58 -4.36
C LEU A 94 -7.05 -5.10 -5.56
N GLN A 95 -7.65 -5.22 -6.74
CA GLN A 95 -6.92 -5.65 -7.95
C GLN A 95 -5.72 -4.75 -8.23
N ASN A 96 -5.90 -3.43 -8.25
CA ASN A 96 -4.81 -2.48 -8.51
C ASN A 96 -3.73 -2.54 -7.42
N CYS A 97 -4.14 -2.71 -6.16
CA CYS A 97 -3.24 -2.84 -5.02
C CYS A 97 -2.38 -4.10 -5.11
N VAL A 98 -2.98 -5.23 -5.52
CA VAL A 98 -2.26 -6.50 -5.72
C VAL A 98 -1.21 -6.36 -6.82
N HIS A 99 -1.53 -5.72 -7.95
CA HIS A 99 -0.55 -5.46 -9.01
C HIS A 99 0.62 -4.59 -8.52
N LEU A 100 0.34 -3.56 -7.71
CA LEU A 100 1.39 -2.73 -7.09
C LEU A 100 2.29 -3.54 -6.15
N CYS A 101 1.72 -4.41 -5.31
CA CYS A 101 2.50 -5.30 -4.44
C CYS A 101 3.35 -6.28 -5.25
N ILE A 102 2.80 -6.85 -6.32
CA ILE A 102 3.51 -7.78 -7.21
C ILE A 102 4.69 -7.06 -7.89
N ASN A 103 4.48 -5.86 -8.41
CA ASN A 103 5.56 -5.07 -9.02
C ASN A 103 6.63 -4.70 -8.00
N GLY A 104 6.24 -4.43 -6.75
CA GLY A 104 7.18 -4.17 -5.65
C GLY A 104 8.05 -5.38 -5.30
N LEU A 105 7.56 -6.61 -5.48
CA LEU A 105 8.36 -7.83 -5.26
C LEU A 105 9.56 -7.94 -6.22
N SER A 106 9.48 -7.35 -7.42
CA SER A 106 10.59 -7.36 -8.38
C SER A 106 11.77 -6.46 -7.97
N ASN A 107 11.59 -5.56 -7.01
CA ASN A 107 12.63 -4.63 -6.56
C ASN A 107 13.18 -5.04 -5.19
N SER A 108 14.49 -5.34 -5.11
CA SER A 108 15.15 -5.86 -3.90
C SER A 108 14.95 -5.00 -2.66
N GLU A 109 14.86 -3.67 -2.82
CA GLU A 109 14.64 -2.77 -1.69
C GLU A 109 13.20 -2.79 -1.17
N LEU A 110 12.24 -3.17 -2.03
CA LEU A 110 10.80 -3.15 -1.76
C LEU A 110 10.23 -4.53 -1.42
N ILE A 111 11.02 -5.61 -1.58
CA ILE A 111 10.60 -6.99 -1.33
C ILE A 111 9.97 -7.14 0.05
N GLU A 112 10.60 -6.59 1.09
CA GLU A 112 10.13 -6.72 2.47
C GLU A 112 8.73 -6.12 2.65
N SER A 113 8.56 -4.83 2.32
CA SER A 113 7.28 -4.13 2.41
C SER A 113 6.20 -4.75 1.53
N SER A 114 6.58 -5.19 0.32
CA SER A 114 5.65 -5.82 -0.63
C SER A 114 5.18 -7.19 -0.12
N SER A 115 6.08 -7.99 0.44
CA SER A 115 5.75 -9.31 0.97
C SER A 115 4.84 -9.22 2.19
N ILE A 116 5.10 -8.26 3.09
CA ILE A 116 4.25 -8.02 4.26
C ILE A 116 2.85 -7.58 3.81
N ALA A 117 2.77 -6.59 2.91
CA ALA A 117 1.50 -6.10 2.39
C ALA A 117 0.71 -7.22 1.70
N LEU A 118 1.35 -8.00 0.83
CA LEU A 118 0.72 -9.11 0.12
C LEU A 118 0.24 -10.20 1.07
N LYS A 119 1.01 -10.52 2.12
CA LYS A 119 0.61 -11.47 3.16
C LYS A 119 -0.66 -11.03 3.89
N GLU A 120 -0.75 -9.76 4.30
CA GLU A 120 -1.96 -9.23 4.95
C GLU A 120 -3.16 -9.20 3.98
N LEU A 121 -2.95 -8.81 2.71
CA LEU A 121 -4.00 -8.85 1.68
C LEU A 121 -4.54 -10.28 1.45
N ILE A 122 -3.67 -11.28 1.36
CA ILE A 122 -4.07 -12.69 1.19
C ILE A 122 -4.84 -13.21 2.41
N LYS A 123 -4.42 -12.82 3.61
CA LYS A 123 -5.02 -13.27 4.86
C LYS A 123 -6.50 -12.91 4.93
N GLU A 124 -6.84 -11.68 4.54
CA GLU A 124 -8.20 -11.15 4.56
C GLU A 124 -9.00 -11.54 3.31
N ASN A 125 -8.34 -11.77 2.15
CA ASN A 125 -8.99 -12.02 0.85
C ASN A 125 -8.71 -13.39 0.23
N ARG A 126 -8.74 -14.47 1.03
CA ARG A 126 -8.33 -15.83 0.59
C ARG A 126 -9.02 -16.32 -0.69
N ILE A 127 -10.33 -16.10 -0.81
CA ILE A 127 -11.13 -16.62 -1.93
C ILE A 127 -10.83 -15.84 -3.21
N TYR A 128 -10.72 -14.51 -3.11
CA TYR A 128 -10.43 -13.64 -4.25
C TYR A 128 -8.98 -13.79 -4.73
N MET A 129 -8.03 -13.92 -3.80
CA MET A 129 -6.61 -14.09 -4.12
C MET A 129 -6.30 -15.43 -4.78
N SER A 130 -7.17 -16.44 -4.66
CA SER A 130 -6.99 -17.70 -5.38
C SER A 130 -6.90 -17.53 -6.90
N LYS A 131 -7.50 -16.47 -7.47
CA LYS A 131 -7.42 -16.14 -8.90
C LYS A 131 -6.05 -15.55 -9.30
N TYR A 132 -5.42 -14.83 -8.39
CA TYR A 132 -4.12 -14.17 -8.60
C TYR A 132 -2.93 -15.08 -8.27
N LEU A 133 -3.15 -16.24 -7.64
CA LEU A 133 -2.08 -17.18 -7.31
C LEU A 133 -1.26 -17.60 -8.53
N HIS A 134 -1.88 -17.75 -9.69
CA HIS A 134 -1.18 -18.11 -10.93
C HIS A 134 -0.16 -17.03 -11.35
N ASP A 135 -0.46 -15.76 -11.10
CA ASP A 135 0.42 -14.64 -11.48
C ASP A 135 1.46 -14.33 -10.39
N ILE A 136 1.10 -14.52 -9.12
CA ILE A 136 1.99 -14.28 -7.98
C ILE A 136 3.08 -15.37 -7.88
N PHE A 137 2.73 -16.64 -8.11
CA PHE A 137 3.64 -17.78 -7.94
C PHE A 137 4.94 -17.69 -8.78
N PRO A 138 4.91 -17.43 -10.10
CA PRO A 138 6.14 -17.33 -10.89
C PRO A 138 6.99 -16.14 -10.46
N ILE A 139 6.38 -15.04 -10.03
CA ILE A 139 7.09 -13.84 -9.57
C ILE A 139 7.77 -14.10 -8.23
N MET A 140 7.08 -14.73 -7.28
CA MET A 140 7.70 -15.17 -6.02
C MET A 140 8.85 -16.15 -6.26
N LYS A 141 8.70 -17.11 -7.18
CA LYS A 141 9.76 -18.05 -7.53
C LYS A 141 11.00 -17.33 -8.07
N ASN A 142 10.81 -16.40 -8.99
CA ASN A 142 11.90 -15.60 -9.55
C ASN A 142 12.59 -14.74 -8.46
N VAL A 143 11.81 -14.14 -7.56
CA VAL A 143 12.37 -13.37 -6.43
C VAL A 143 13.19 -14.26 -5.50
N LEU A 144 12.71 -15.45 -5.15
CA LEU A 144 13.45 -16.41 -4.31
C LEU A 144 14.74 -16.89 -4.98
N GLU A 145 14.72 -17.14 -6.29
CA GLU A 145 15.91 -17.50 -7.07
C GLU A 145 16.95 -16.37 -7.06
N ASN A 146 16.53 -15.11 -7.23
CA ASN A 146 17.42 -13.95 -7.18
C ASN A 146 17.97 -13.66 -5.78
N VAL A 147 17.18 -13.88 -4.72
CA VAL A 147 17.64 -13.75 -3.33
C VAL A 147 18.74 -14.77 -3.01
N HIS A 148 18.62 -16.01 -3.51
CA HIS A 148 19.65 -17.04 -3.35
C HIS A 148 20.98 -16.69 -4.05
N ILE A 149 20.92 -16.01 -5.19
CA ILE A 149 22.12 -15.58 -5.93
C ILE A 149 22.88 -14.48 -5.16
N GLN A 150 22.16 -13.50 -4.59
CA GLN A 150 22.78 -12.43 -3.81
C GLN A 150 23.45 -12.91 -2.52
N SER A 151 22.96 -13.99 -1.89
CA SER A 151 23.64 -14.60 -0.74
C SER A 151 24.95 -15.30 -1.10
N ASN A 152 25.06 -15.83 -2.33
CA ASN A 152 26.28 -16.49 -2.79
C ASN A 152 27.36 -15.50 -3.24
N ASP A 153 26.97 -14.35 -3.80
CA ASP A 153 27.93 -13.31 -4.21
C ASP A 153 28.52 -12.52 -3.03
N ARG A 154 27.88 -12.55 -1.84
CA ARG A 154 28.44 -11.94 -0.61
C ARG A 154 29.51 -12.80 0.08
N ILE A 155 29.76 -14.02 -0.41
CA ILE A 155 30.73 -14.97 0.17
C ILE A 155 32.02 -15.06 -0.69
N ARG A 156 32.15 -14.25 -1.74
CA ARG A 156 33.36 -14.16 -2.57
C ARG A 156 34.14 -12.87 -2.37
#